data_AF-A0A9D1U7H6-F1
#
_entry.id   AF-A0A9D1U7H6-F1
#
_cell.length_a   1.000
_cell.length_b   1.000
_cell.length_c   1.000
_cell.angle_alpha   90.00
_cell.angle_beta   90.00
_cell.angle_gamma   90.00
#
_symmetry.space_group_name_H-M   'P 1'
#
loop_
_entity.id
_entity.type
_entity.pdbx_description
1 polymer ?
#
loop_
_entity_poly.entity_id
_entity_poly.type
_entity_poly.pdbx_seq_one_letter_code
_entity_poly.pdbx_strand_id
1 'polypeptide(L)'
;MTVSVRPLLAPVGRPVCFCFRAEFPFSFKEGGRYAVRCTPLSGIRRYALSKAGRAPDETACAAMGVKHPAAAQGGMLRLTLALPQEDEYKLCVYDEEGRTLQTLKVYALEDDLYGTYPLKGDTHTHTCRSDGVESPAYVAAMCRKQGMDFTAVTDHGWYAPSEEAVRYWSVMRTDFQVLCGEEVHAPDARAHILNIGGSASVNAWAYGREADYRRAVEEKRRQIPDVLCEPDRLRAAASLAVFDKIREYGGLSVLCHPFWETDEGYDISRDLTEWLLDHRAFDALEVIGGYWRHEYRSNHFQTAFYHQYCLHAGGSVPVLGESDSHGTDAGGLHGWYYSVVFARDFTFDAIREAVCAGRSVGVTALPGDIVRAYGPMRYVQYAAFLAEQVFPGHDAICRTQGDWMRQYLMGAAERLENLNGEPDAVRRYYDALAAERDTDPWNGKDD
;
A
#
# COMPACT_ATOMS: atom_id res chain seq x y z
N MET A 1 -3.60 -31.40 -6.63
CA MET A 1 -2.58 -31.62 -5.58
C MET A 1 -2.13 -30.24 -5.16
N THR A 2 -2.25 -29.93 -3.87
CA THR A 2 -1.88 -28.61 -3.35
C THR A 2 -0.98 -28.82 -2.14
N VAL A 3 0.09 -28.06 -2.08
CA VAL A 3 1.02 -27.96 -0.98
C VAL A 3 1.06 -26.50 -0.57
N SER A 4 1.14 -26.21 0.72
CA SER A 4 1.40 -24.89 1.28
C SER A 4 2.75 -24.86 1.99
N VAL A 5 3.33 -23.67 2.13
CA VAL A 5 4.57 -23.45 2.89
C VAL A 5 4.40 -22.36 3.94
N ARG A 6 5.02 -22.56 5.10
CA ARG A 6 5.19 -21.56 6.15
C ARG A 6 6.61 -21.59 6.72
N PRO A 7 7.17 -20.43 7.13
CA PRO A 7 6.61 -19.09 6.96
C PRO A 7 6.64 -18.63 5.49
N LEU A 8 5.79 -17.66 5.12
CA LEU A 8 5.84 -17.00 3.81
C LEU A 8 6.86 -15.86 3.77
N LEU A 9 7.12 -15.24 4.93
CA LEU A 9 8.08 -14.16 5.10
C LEU A 9 9.20 -14.62 6.03
N ALA A 10 10.44 -14.43 5.59
CA ALA A 10 11.63 -14.83 6.34
C ALA A 10 12.59 -13.64 6.50
N PRO A 11 13.31 -13.53 7.63
CA PRO A 11 14.39 -12.56 7.74
C PRO A 11 15.61 -13.00 6.91
N VAL A 12 16.29 -12.04 6.29
CA VAL A 12 17.55 -12.28 5.58
C VAL A 12 18.65 -12.74 6.55
N GLY A 13 19.45 -13.72 6.13
CA GLY A 13 20.66 -14.17 6.81
C GLY A 13 20.44 -14.99 8.08
N ARG A 14 19.20 -15.26 8.49
CA ARG A 14 18.89 -16.09 9.66
C ARG A 14 18.33 -17.45 9.22
N PRO A 15 18.74 -18.57 9.85
CA PRO A 15 18.11 -19.87 9.58
C PRO A 15 16.62 -19.85 9.93
N VAL A 16 15.78 -20.36 9.02
CA VAL A 16 14.33 -20.46 9.15
C VAL A 16 13.88 -21.87 8.80
N CYS A 17 12.95 -22.44 9.59
CA CYS A 17 12.36 -23.74 9.30
C CYS A 17 11.15 -23.61 8.37
N PHE A 18 11.33 -23.92 7.08
CA PHE A 18 10.25 -24.00 6.12
C PHE A 18 9.50 -25.34 6.26
N CYS A 19 8.23 -25.25 6.60
CA CYS A 19 7.31 -26.36 6.76
C CYS A 19 6.38 -26.45 5.54
N PHE A 20 6.45 -27.56 4.83
CA PHE A 20 5.61 -27.85 3.66
C PHE A 20 4.50 -28.79 4.06
N ARG A 21 3.26 -28.41 3.80
CA ARG A 21 2.09 -29.19 4.16
C ARG A 21 1.30 -29.55 2.91
N ALA A 22 1.01 -30.82 2.75
CA ALA A 22 0.08 -31.30 1.76
C ALA A 22 -1.36 -30.95 2.16
N GLU A 23 -2.13 -30.40 1.24
CA GLU A 23 -3.56 -30.14 1.43
C GLU A 23 -4.38 -31.29 0.86
N PHE A 24 -5.47 -31.63 1.57
CA PHE A 24 -6.38 -32.69 1.17
C PHE A 24 -6.88 -32.51 -0.28
N PRO A 25 -6.96 -33.58 -1.10
CA PRO A 25 -6.76 -34.99 -0.76
C PRO A 25 -5.30 -35.49 -0.91
N PHE A 26 -4.33 -34.60 -1.14
CA PHE A 26 -2.93 -35.00 -1.26
C PHE A 26 -2.29 -35.18 0.13
N SER A 27 -1.35 -36.12 0.27
CA SER A 27 -0.52 -36.30 1.46
C SER A 27 0.90 -36.71 1.07
N PHE A 28 1.89 -36.26 1.84
CA PHE A 28 3.24 -36.81 1.72
C PHE A 28 3.24 -38.21 2.35
N LYS A 29 3.83 -39.18 1.63
CA LYS A 29 3.93 -40.57 2.10
C LYS A 29 4.91 -40.63 3.26
N GLU A 30 4.47 -41.08 4.43
CA GLU A 30 5.31 -41.20 5.62
C GLU A 30 6.58 -42.01 5.32
N GLY A 31 7.74 -41.49 5.72
CA GLY A 31 9.04 -42.09 5.43
C GLY A 31 9.49 -42.00 3.95
N GLY A 32 8.69 -41.39 3.09
CA GLY A 32 9.05 -41.09 1.70
C GLY A 32 10.16 -40.05 1.61
N ARG A 33 11.01 -40.18 0.58
CA ARG A 33 12.14 -39.28 0.33
C ARG A 33 11.75 -38.20 -0.67
N TYR A 34 11.70 -36.97 -0.21
CA TYR A 34 11.46 -35.82 -1.06
C TYR A 34 12.73 -34.99 -1.16
N ALA A 35 12.74 -34.06 -2.09
CA ALA A 35 13.76 -33.03 -2.13
C ALA A 35 13.13 -31.66 -2.35
N VAL A 36 13.77 -30.62 -1.83
CA VAL A 36 13.36 -29.24 -2.04
C VAL A 36 14.54 -28.45 -2.57
N ARG A 37 14.34 -27.71 -3.67
CA ARG A 37 15.31 -26.76 -4.19
C ARG A 37 14.82 -25.33 -3.93
N CYS A 38 15.64 -24.54 -3.26
CA CYS A 38 15.39 -23.12 -3.02
C CYS A 38 16.19 -22.29 -4.03
N THR A 39 15.54 -21.42 -4.81
CA THR A 39 16.19 -20.57 -5.82
C THR A 39 15.74 -19.12 -5.68
N PRO A 40 16.66 -18.16 -5.46
CA PRO A 40 16.33 -16.72 -5.48
C PRO A 40 15.91 -16.29 -6.90
N LEU A 41 14.84 -15.51 -7.01
CA LEU A 41 14.30 -15.02 -8.28
C LEU A 41 15.32 -14.16 -9.04
N SER A 42 16.06 -13.31 -8.32
CA SER A 42 17.05 -12.41 -8.90
C SER A 42 18.43 -13.06 -9.08
N GLY A 43 18.58 -14.33 -8.72
CA GLY A 43 19.89 -14.95 -8.54
C GLY A 43 20.67 -14.37 -7.35
N ILE A 44 21.88 -14.86 -7.11
CA ILE A 44 22.75 -14.33 -6.05
C ILE A 44 23.35 -12.98 -6.49
N ARG A 45 22.99 -11.90 -5.81
CA ARG A 45 23.32 -10.51 -6.19
C ARG A 45 24.68 -10.04 -5.64
N ARG A 46 25.74 -10.80 -5.90
CA ARG A 46 27.11 -10.52 -5.39
C ARG A 46 27.61 -9.11 -5.72
N TYR A 47 27.37 -8.65 -6.96
CA TYR A 47 27.81 -7.32 -7.40
C TYR A 47 27.07 -6.20 -6.65
N ALA A 48 25.75 -6.32 -6.47
CA ALA A 48 24.97 -5.32 -5.76
C ALA A 48 25.38 -5.24 -4.27
N LEU A 49 25.61 -6.38 -3.62
CA LEU A 49 26.13 -6.44 -2.25
C LEU A 49 27.50 -5.76 -2.15
N SER A 50 28.43 -6.08 -3.06
CA SER A 50 29.76 -5.47 -3.09
C SER A 50 29.70 -3.94 -3.26
N LYS A 51 28.82 -3.43 -4.12
CA LYS A 51 28.60 -1.98 -4.30
C LYS A 51 28.08 -1.31 -3.01
N ALA A 52 27.31 -2.03 -2.21
CA ALA A 52 26.82 -1.59 -0.90
C ALA A 52 27.82 -1.84 0.24
N GLY A 53 29.06 -2.31 -0.05
CA GLY A 53 30.06 -2.62 0.96
C GLY A 53 29.74 -3.86 1.81
N ARG A 54 28.84 -4.74 1.35
CA ARG A 54 28.44 -5.98 2.03
C ARG A 54 29.07 -7.19 1.35
N ALA A 55 29.48 -8.18 2.13
CA ALA A 55 29.89 -9.49 1.63
C ALA A 55 28.70 -10.48 1.67
N PRO A 56 28.56 -11.38 0.68
CA PRO A 56 27.55 -12.43 0.73
C PRO A 56 27.90 -13.47 1.80
N ASP A 57 26.88 -14.04 2.45
CA ASP A 57 27.05 -15.26 3.23
C ASP A 57 27.27 -16.43 2.28
N GLU A 58 28.52 -16.89 2.17
CA GLU A 58 28.91 -17.97 1.25
C GLU A 58 28.24 -19.31 1.59
N THR A 59 27.96 -19.57 2.87
CA THR A 59 27.30 -20.82 3.29
C THR A 59 25.84 -20.79 2.88
N ALA A 60 25.14 -19.69 3.15
CA ALA A 60 23.76 -19.50 2.68
C ALA A 60 23.67 -19.51 1.15
N CYS A 61 24.63 -18.88 0.44
CA CYS A 61 24.68 -18.88 -1.02
C CYS A 61 24.88 -20.28 -1.60
N ALA A 62 25.76 -21.09 -1.01
CA ALA A 62 26.03 -22.47 -1.46
C ALA A 62 24.82 -23.39 -1.30
N ALA A 63 23.90 -23.07 -0.38
CA ALA A 63 22.65 -23.80 -0.20
C ALA A 63 21.58 -23.45 -1.25
N MET A 64 21.76 -22.41 -2.07
CA MET A 64 20.80 -22.01 -3.10
C MET A 64 21.00 -22.80 -4.40
N GLY A 65 19.91 -23.14 -5.08
CA GLY A 65 19.92 -23.83 -6.37
C GLY A 65 20.24 -25.33 -6.32
N VAL A 66 20.55 -25.88 -5.14
CA VAL A 66 20.76 -27.32 -4.92
C VAL A 66 19.52 -28.01 -4.35
N LYS A 67 19.40 -29.33 -4.57
CA LYS A 67 18.31 -30.14 -4.00
C LYS A 67 18.69 -30.56 -2.58
N HIS A 68 17.90 -30.14 -1.59
CA HIS A 68 18.02 -30.54 -0.20
C HIS A 68 17.10 -31.73 0.07
N PRO A 69 17.58 -32.83 0.68
CA PRO A 69 16.73 -33.94 1.07
C PRO A 69 15.74 -33.49 2.16
N ALA A 70 14.48 -33.89 2.02
CA ALA A 70 13.44 -33.65 3.01
C ALA A 70 12.62 -34.94 3.21
N ALA A 71 12.61 -35.45 4.44
CA ALA A 71 11.82 -36.63 4.78
C ALA A 71 10.41 -36.22 5.21
N ALA A 72 9.40 -36.99 4.80
CA ALA A 72 8.04 -36.80 5.27
C ALA A 72 7.88 -37.36 6.70
N GLN A 73 7.46 -36.49 7.61
CA GLN A 73 7.10 -36.83 8.99
C GLN A 73 5.77 -36.18 9.35
N GLY A 74 4.79 -36.98 9.78
CA GLY A 74 3.46 -36.47 10.13
C GLY A 74 2.75 -35.79 8.96
N GLY A 75 2.98 -36.27 7.73
CA GLY A 75 2.41 -35.68 6.51
C GLY A 75 2.98 -34.31 6.12
N MET A 76 4.13 -33.90 6.67
CA MET A 76 4.81 -32.64 6.37
C MET A 76 6.26 -32.86 5.95
N LEU A 77 6.80 -31.93 5.14
CA LEU A 77 8.25 -31.83 4.90
C LEU A 77 8.81 -30.63 5.67
N ARG A 78 10.05 -30.73 6.12
CA ARG A 78 10.77 -29.65 6.80
C ARG A 78 12.10 -29.39 6.13
N LEU A 79 12.45 -28.12 5.99
CA LEU A 79 13.72 -27.67 5.45
C LEU A 79 14.17 -26.43 6.20
N THR A 80 15.34 -26.49 6.84
CA THR A 80 15.92 -25.32 7.51
C THR A 80 16.98 -24.68 6.62
N LEU A 81 16.81 -23.40 6.27
CA LEU A 81 17.74 -22.64 5.43
C LEU A 81 17.85 -21.20 5.91
N ALA A 82 19.03 -20.60 5.74
CA ALA A 82 19.19 -19.15 5.78
C ALA A 82 19.10 -18.60 4.35
N LEU A 83 18.28 -17.55 4.15
CA LEU A 83 18.13 -16.90 2.84
C LEU A 83 19.12 -15.73 2.74
N PRO A 84 20.07 -15.72 1.77
CA PRO A 84 21.24 -14.84 1.81
C PRO A 84 21.00 -13.36 1.50
N GLN A 85 19.82 -13.00 0.96
CA GLN A 85 19.54 -11.64 0.50
C GLN A 85 18.03 -11.39 0.48
N GLU A 86 17.62 -10.12 0.45
CA GLU A 86 16.23 -9.78 0.15
C GLU A 86 15.86 -10.28 -1.26
N ASP A 87 14.81 -11.07 -1.40
CA ASP A 87 14.32 -11.54 -2.71
C ASP A 87 13.02 -12.33 -2.56
N GLU A 88 12.34 -12.56 -3.68
CA GLU A 88 11.42 -13.69 -3.80
C GLU A 88 12.24 -14.98 -4.01
N TYR A 89 11.88 -16.05 -3.32
CA TYR A 89 12.48 -17.37 -3.46
C TYR A 89 11.46 -18.40 -3.92
N LYS A 90 11.86 -19.20 -4.91
CA LYS A 90 11.09 -20.36 -5.37
C LYS A 90 11.53 -21.61 -4.63
N LEU A 91 10.59 -22.29 -3.99
CA LEU A 91 10.78 -23.57 -3.33
C LEU A 91 10.14 -24.67 -4.18
N CYS A 92 10.96 -25.35 -4.99
CA CYS A 92 10.50 -26.46 -5.84
C CYS A 92 10.58 -27.78 -5.06
N VAL A 93 9.43 -28.43 -4.84
CA VAL A 93 9.33 -29.74 -4.18
C VAL A 93 9.40 -30.85 -5.23
N TYR A 94 10.19 -31.89 -4.96
CA TYR A 94 10.38 -33.07 -5.81
C TYR A 94 10.03 -34.35 -5.07
N ASP A 95 9.48 -35.33 -5.78
CA ASP A 95 9.30 -36.70 -5.30
C ASP A 95 10.58 -37.56 -5.41
N GLU A 96 10.46 -38.82 -5.01
CA GLU A 96 11.53 -39.83 -5.05
C GLU A 96 12.09 -40.05 -6.45
N GLU A 97 11.23 -39.97 -7.48
CA GLU A 97 11.61 -40.10 -8.89
C GLU A 97 12.19 -38.80 -9.47
N GLY A 98 12.23 -37.73 -8.68
CA GLY A 98 12.78 -36.44 -9.08
C GLY A 98 11.83 -35.57 -9.92
N ARG A 99 10.55 -35.94 -10.02
CA ARG A 99 9.50 -35.14 -10.68
C ARG A 99 9.13 -33.96 -9.80
N THR A 100 8.86 -32.82 -10.43
CA THR A 100 8.40 -31.62 -9.72
C THR A 100 6.95 -31.81 -9.27
N LEU A 101 6.72 -31.71 -7.98
CA LEU A 101 5.40 -31.79 -7.35
C LEU A 101 4.70 -30.43 -7.37
N GLN A 102 5.36 -29.39 -6.86
CA GLN A 102 4.86 -28.01 -6.86
C GLN A 102 6.03 -27.04 -6.70
N THR A 103 5.86 -25.81 -7.21
CA THR A 103 6.75 -24.69 -6.89
C THR A 103 5.99 -23.70 -6.04
N LEU A 104 6.55 -23.38 -4.88
CA LEU A 104 6.00 -22.46 -3.89
C LEU A 104 6.86 -21.19 -3.87
N LYS A 105 6.31 -20.11 -3.35
CA LYS A 105 7.01 -18.83 -3.23
C LYS A 105 7.07 -18.42 -1.76
N VAL A 106 8.22 -17.90 -1.34
CA VAL A 106 8.42 -17.18 -0.07
C VAL A 106 9.22 -15.92 -0.35
N TYR A 107 9.22 -14.97 0.58
CA TYR A 107 9.96 -13.72 0.43
C TYR A 107 10.90 -13.52 1.62
N ALA A 108 12.17 -13.21 1.35
CA ALA A 108 13.12 -12.82 2.39
C ALA A 108 13.16 -11.29 2.49
N LEU A 109 13.11 -10.74 3.70
CA LEU A 109 13.08 -9.30 3.97
C LEU A 109 14.27 -8.88 4.83
N GLU A 110 14.86 -7.73 4.53
CA GLU A 110 15.86 -7.10 5.41
C GLU A 110 15.19 -6.53 6.66
N ASP A 111 15.98 -6.28 7.71
CA ASP A 111 15.47 -5.91 9.04
C ASP A 111 14.62 -4.63 9.08
N ASP A 112 14.79 -3.72 8.13
CA ASP A 112 13.99 -2.49 8.05
C ASP A 112 12.56 -2.73 7.54
N LEU A 113 12.34 -3.82 6.80
CA LEU A 113 11.05 -4.20 6.22
C LEU A 113 10.44 -5.44 6.89
N TYR A 114 11.28 -6.34 7.44
CA TYR A 114 10.82 -7.49 8.22
C TYR A 114 10.14 -7.02 9.50
N GLY A 115 8.89 -7.47 9.71
CA GLY A 115 8.05 -7.03 10.83
C GLY A 115 7.23 -5.76 10.55
N THR A 116 7.25 -5.25 9.31
CA THR A 116 6.25 -4.27 8.85
C THR A 116 4.99 -4.98 8.35
N TYR A 117 3.87 -4.25 8.38
CA TYR A 117 2.58 -4.64 7.83
C TYR A 117 2.38 -3.96 6.47
N PRO A 118 2.05 -4.70 5.40
CA PRO A 118 1.78 -4.14 4.08
C PRO A 118 0.33 -3.65 3.98
N LEU A 119 0.06 -2.48 4.56
CA LEU A 119 -1.29 -1.92 4.70
C LEU A 119 -1.79 -1.37 3.37
N LYS A 120 -2.98 -1.79 2.94
CA LYS A 120 -3.64 -1.24 1.75
C LYS A 120 -4.43 0.02 2.14
N GLY A 121 -4.42 1.05 1.32
CA GLY A 121 -5.25 2.23 1.59
C GLY A 121 -5.65 3.01 0.37
N ASP A 122 -6.79 3.68 0.50
CA ASP A 122 -7.36 4.59 -0.48
C ASP A 122 -7.97 5.79 0.27
N THR A 123 -7.41 6.94 0.01
CA THR A 123 -7.53 8.20 0.74
C THR A 123 -7.92 9.35 -0.18
N HIS A 124 -8.16 9.07 -1.47
CA HIS A 124 -8.74 10.02 -2.41
C HIS A 124 -10.13 9.52 -2.84
N THR A 125 -11.14 9.83 -2.04
CA THR A 125 -12.52 9.41 -2.31
C THR A 125 -13.51 10.50 -1.96
N HIS A 126 -14.57 10.60 -2.74
CA HIS A 126 -15.60 11.65 -2.65
C HIS A 126 -16.95 11.08 -2.28
N THR A 127 -17.78 11.91 -1.68
CA THR A 127 -19.10 11.53 -1.16
C THR A 127 -20.16 12.48 -1.69
N CYS A 128 -21.42 12.26 -1.31
CA CYS A 128 -22.52 13.18 -1.59
C CYS A 128 -22.40 14.56 -0.93
N ARG A 129 -21.29 14.83 -0.22
CA ARG A 129 -20.99 16.13 0.37
C ARG A 129 -20.23 17.05 -0.58
N SER A 130 -19.50 16.52 -1.58
CA SER A 130 -19.08 17.26 -2.78
C SER A 130 -19.88 16.81 -4.01
N ASP A 131 -19.30 15.92 -4.80
CA ASP A 131 -19.71 15.50 -6.13
C ASP A 131 -19.68 13.97 -6.31
N GLY A 132 -19.42 13.23 -5.23
CA GLY A 132 -19.67 11.81 -5.14
C GLY A 132 -21.14 11.46 -4.89
N VAL A 133 -21.43 10.16 -4.78
CA VAL A 133 -22.82 9.65 -4.71
C VAL A 133 -23.22 9.20 -3.29
N GLU A 134 -22.39 8.42 -2.61
CA GLU A 134 -22.76 7.80 -1.34
C GLU A 134 -22.37 8.65 -0.12
N SER A 135 -22.88 8.30 1.07
CA SER A 135 -22.57 9.04 2.31
C SER A 135 -21.16 8.72 2.85
N PRO A 136 -20.54 9.61 3.65
CA PRO A 136 -19.18 9.39 4.17
C PRO A 136 -19.01 8.07 4.93
N ALA A 137 -19.98 7.72 5.78
CA ALA A 137 -19.93 6.45 6.52
C ALA A 137 -20.03 5.23 5.59
N TYR A 138 -20.83 5.32 4.51
CA TYR A 138 -20.98 4.25 3.54
C TYR A 138 -19.70 4.05 2.71
N VAL A 139 -19.10 5.13 2.22
CA VAL A 139 -17.84 5.09 1.47
C VAL A 139 -16.75 4.40 2.29
N ALA A 140 -16.58 4.76 3.57
CA ALA A 140 -15.60 4.10 4.44
C ALA A 140 -15.86 2.58 4.61
N ALA A 141 -17.12 2.16 4.74
CA ALA A 141 -17.47 0.73 4.79
C ALA A 141 -17.12 0.01 3.48
N MET A 142 -17.33 0.67 2.35
CA MET A 142 -17.00 0.13 1.04
C MET A 142 -15.49 0.12 0.77
N CYS A 143 -14.71 1.05 1.31
CA CYS A 143 -13.24 0.99 1.30
C CYS A 143 -12.76 -0.26 2.06
N ARG A 144 -13.29 -0.52 3.27
CA ARG A 144 -12.95 -1.75 3.99
C ARG A 144 -13.34 -2.98 3.18
N LYS A 145 -14.52 -2.98 2.56
CA LYS A 145 -14.96 -4.08 1.70
C LYS A 145 -14.03 -4.33 0.50
N GLN A 146 -13.41 -3.29 -0.07
CA GLN A 146 -12.41 -3.42 -1.14
C GLN A 146 -11.01 -3.84 -0.66
N GLY A 147 -10.86 -4.15 0.62
CA GLY A 147 -9.60 -4.58 1.18
C GLY A 147 -8.66 -3.44 1.52
N MET A 148 -9.19 -2.30 2.00
CA MET A 148 -8.37 -1.24 2.58
C MET A 148 -8.25 -1.42 4.09
N ASP A 149 -7.06 -1.16 4.62
CA ASP A 149 -6.70 -1.09 6.04
C ASP A 149 -6.77 0.34 6.58
N PHE A 150 -6.66 1.33 5.71
CA PHE A 150 -6.92 2.72 6.04
C PHE A 150 -7.63 3.44 4.90
N THR A 151 -8.41 4.45 5.25
CA THR A 151 -9.08 5.31 4.27
C THR A 151 -9.25 6.71 4.80
N ALA A 152 -9.44 7.66 3.88
CA ALA A 152 -9.92 8.99 4.17
C ALA A 152 -10.95 9.36 3.11
N VAL A 153 -12.05 9.95 3.56
CA VAL A 153 -12.93 10.73 2.69
C VAL A 153 -12.29 12.10 2.51
N THR A 154 -12.23 12.58 1.28
CA THR A 154 -11.53 13.82 0.93
C THR A 154 -12.37 14.69 0.00
N ASP A 155 -13.64 14.90 0.35
CA ASP A 155 -14.55 15.76 -0.42
C ASP A 155 -13.92 17.13 -0.75
N HIS A 156 -14.22 17.63 -1.95
CA HIS A 156 -13.68 18.88 -2.48
C HIS A 156 -13.90 20.07 -1.54
N GLY A 157 -12.80 20.57 -0.99
CA GLY A 157 -12.73 21.78 -0.19
C GLY A 157 -13.48 21.71 1.14
N TRP A 158 -13.88 20.52 1.59
CA TRP A 158 -14.71 20.35 2.77
C TRP A 158 -14.22 19.19 3.66
N TYR A 159 -13.82 19.54 4.87
CA TYR A 159 -13.26 18.60 5.84
C TYR A 159 -14.31 17.90 6.72
N ALA A 160 -15.46 18.55 6.98
CA ALA A 160 -16.50 18.01 7.85
C ALA A 160 -17.04 16.61 7.49
N PRO A 161 -17.13 16.22 6.20
CA PRO A 161 -17.55 14.87 5.80
C PRO A 161 -16.64 13.76 6.33
N SER A 162 -15.33 13.97 6.36
CA SER A 162 -14.40 12.98 6.90
C SER A 162 -14.54 12.86 8.43
N GLU A 163 -14.77 13.98 9.14
CA GLU A 163 -15.11 13.94 10.56
C GLU A 163 -16.44 13.21 10.84
N GLU A 164 -17.41 13.32 9.94
CA GLU A 164 -18.67 12.56 9.99
C GLU A 164 -18.37 11.05 9.92
N ALA A 165 -17.54 10.61 8.98
CA ALA A 165 -17.15 9.22 8.85
C ALA A 165 -16.38 8.71 10.09
N VAL A 166 -15.40 9.47 10.59
CA VAL A 166 -14.63 9.13 11.79
C VAL A 166 -15.53 9.02 13.02
N ARG A 167 -16.42 10.00 13.24
CA ARG A 167 -17.37 9.95 14.36
C ARG A 167 -18.30 8.75 14.25
N TYR A 168 -18.85 8.48 13.06
CA TYR A 168 -19.77 7.37 12.85
C TYR A 168 -19.10 6.02 13.18
N TRP A 169 -17.87 5.81 12.69
CA TRP A 169 -17.13 4.56 12.88
C TRP A 169 -16.33 4.47 14.18
N SER A 170 -16.41 5.47 15.07
CA SER A 170 -15.74 5.43 16.39
C SER A 170 -16.20 4.29 17.30
N VAL A 171 -17.34 3.66 17.00
CA VAL A 171 -17.88 2.49 17.72
C VAL A 171 -17.22 1.17 17.31
N MET A 172 -16.51 1.16 16.19
CA MET A 172 -15.78 0.01 15.68
C MET A 172 -14.49 -0.18 16.48
N ARG A 173 -14.14 -1.44 16.73
CA ARG A 173 -12.90 -1.83 17.41
C ARG A 173 -12.10 -2.75 16.52
N THR A 174 -11.79 -2.32 15.29
CA THR A 174 -10.98 -3.13 14.36
C THR A 174 -9.65 -2.46 14.09
N ASP A 175 -8.79 -3.18 13.38
CA ASP A 175 -7.53 -2.69 12.81
C ASP A 175 -7.73 -1.78 11.57
N PHE A 176 -8.98 -1.44 11.18
CA PHE A 176 -9.28 -0.52 10.09
C PHE A 176 -9.24 0.95 10.55
N GLN A 177 -8.42 1.78 9.89
CA GLN A 177 -8.33 3.21 10.16
C GLN A 177 -9.25 4.04 9.25
N VAL A 178 -10.21 4.74 9.85
CA VAL A 178 -10.92 5.83 9.19
C VAL A 178 -10.25 7.13 9.61
N LEU A 179 -9.67 7.84 8.66
CA LEU A 179 -8.92 9.06 8.89
C LEU A 179 -9.75 10.28 8.48
N CYS A 180 -9.53 11.40 9.15
CA CYS A 180 -10.00 12.67 8.63
C CYS A 180 -9.21 13.05 7.37
N GLY A 181 -9.81 13.84 6.49
CA GLY A 181 -9.16 14.45 5.36
C GLY A 181 -10.05 15.42 4.61
N GLU A 182 -9.44 16.09 3.63
CA GLU A 182 -10.10 16.92 2.61
C GLU A 182 -9.20 16.97 1.38
N GLU A 183 -9.79 17.17 0.22
CA GLU A 183 -9.05 17.66 -0.93
C GLU A 183 -9.07 19.19 -0.90
N VAL A 184 -7.89 19.78 -0.80
CA VAL A 184 -7.72 21.21 -0.55
C VAL A 184 -7.87 21.99 -1.85
N HIS A 185 -8.94 22.78 -1.94
CA HIS A 185 -9.21 23.74 -3.01
C HIS A 185 -8.91 25.17 -2.53
N ALA A 186 -7.67 25.43 -2.15
CA ALA A 186 -7.24 26.75 -1.68
C ALA A 186 -7.19 27.77 -2.85
N PRO A 187 -7.48 29.07 -2.60
CA PRO A 187 -7.44 30.09 -3.64
C PRO A 187 -6.09 30.12 -4.36
N ASP A 188 -6.08 30.30 -5.68
CA ASP A 188 -4.87 30.41 -6.51
C ASP A 188 -4.00 29.14 -6.66
N ALA A 189 -4.09 28.12 -5.79
CA ALA A 189 -3.23 26.93 -5.85
C ALA A 189 -3.43 26.16 -7.16
N ARG A 190 -4.69 25.94 -7.55
CA ARG A 190 -5.16 25.12 -8.68
C ARG A 190 -4.74 23.66 -8.64
N ALA A 191 -3.54 23.33 -8.16
CA ALA A 191 -3.13 21.97 -7.88
C ALA A 191 -4.06 21.32 -6.86
N HIS A 192 -4.48 20.10 -7.15
CA HIS A 192 -5.24 19.26 -6.26
C HIS A 192 -4.29 18.69 -5.19
N ILE A 193 -4.64 18.87 -3.91
CA ILE A 193 -3.77 18.53 -2.78
C ILE A 193 -4.60 17.87 -1.69
N LEU A 194 -4.22 16.67 -1.25
CA LEU A 194 -4.87 16.05 -0.09
C LEU A 194 -4.22 16.48 1.22
N ASN A 195 -5.06 16.74 2.22
CA ASN A 195 -4.69 16.79 3.62
C ASN A 195 -5.23 15.53 4.30
N ILE A 196 -4.38 14.53 4.56
CA ILE A 196 -4.79 13.25 5.16
C ILE A 196 -4.39 13.24 6.64
N GLY A 197 -5.33 12.92 7.52
CA GLY A 197 -5.13 12.78 8.96
C GLY A 197 -4.75 14.07 9.70
N GLY A 198 -4.71 15.23 9.02
CA GLY A 198 -4.43 16.52 9.65
C GLY A 198 -5.54 16.90 10.63
N SER A 199 -5.22 17.67 11.67
CA SER A 199 -6.13 17.97 12.78
C SER A 199 -7.19 19.05 12.49
N ALA A 200 -7.13 19.72 11.34
CA ALA A 200 -8.03 20.80 10.97
C ALA A 200 -8.08 21.03 9.46
N SER A 201 -9.11 21.74 9.00
CA SER A 201 -9.29 22.11 7.59
C SER A 201 -8.34 23.23 7.16
N VAL A 202 -7.60 22.98 6.08
CA VAL A 202 -6.80 23.96 5.36
C VAL A 202 -7.71 24.87 4.54
N ASN A 203 -8.79 24.36 3.94
CA ASN A 203 -9.77 25.20 3.25
C ASN A 203 -10.41 26.21 4.21
N ALA A 204 -10.84 25.78 5.40
CA ALA A 204 -11.39 26.70 6.40
C ALA A 204 -10.38 27.77 6.84
N TRP A 205 -9.08 27.45 6.89
CA TRP A 205 -8.04 28.47 7.11
C TRP A 205 -7.93 29.42 5.91
N ALA A 206 -7.86 28.90 4.69
CA ALA A 206 -7.65 29.70 3.48
C ALA A 206 -8.78 30.71 3.25
N TYR A 207 -10.04 30.30 3.41
CA TYR A 207 -11.22 31.15 3.21
C TYR A 207 -11.64 31.91 4.48
N GLY A 208 -11.54 31.29 5.66
CA GLY A 208 -11.96 31.90 6.93
C GLY A 208 -10.94 32.84 7.55
N ARG A 209 -9.66 32.72 7.18
CA ARG A 209 -8.57 33.60 7.61
C ARG A 209 -7.78 34.10 6.39
N GLU A 210 -8.49 34.66 5.41
CA GLU A 210 -7.92 35.07 4.13
C GLU A 210 -6.69 35.98 4.27
N ALA A 211 -6.68 36.93 5.22
CA ALA A 211 -5.51 37.79 5.43
C ALA A 211 -4.24 37.00 5.84
N ASP A 212 -4.40 35.96 6.65
CA ASP A 212 -3.30 35.08 7.03
C ASP A 212 -2.86 34.20 5.86
N TYR A 213 -3.83 33.69 5.09
CA TYR A 213 -3.59 32.93 3.86
C TYR A 213 -2.78 33.72 2.84
N ARG A 214 -3.26 34.91 2.44
CA ARG A 214 -2.58 35.76 1.45
C ARG A 214 -1.18 36.18 1.92
N ARG A 215 -0.98 36.39 3.22
CA ARG A 215 0.35 36.66 3.78
C ARG A 215 1.29 35.46 3.60
N ALA A 216 0.83 34.24 3.87
CA ALA A 216 1.61 33.02 3.68
C ALA A 216 1.96 32.81 2.20
N VAL A 217 1.00 32.99 1.29
CA VAL A 217 1.23 32.87 -0.17
C VAL A 217 2.24 33.91 -0.64
N GLU A 218 2.09 35.17 -0.26
CA GLU A 218 3.02 36.24 -0.68
C GLU A 218 4.44 36.03 -0.12
N GLU A 219 4.56 35.50 1.10
CA GLU A 219 5.86 35.12 1.67
C GLU A 219 6.56 34.05 0.82
N LYS A 220 5.83 33.01 0.40
CA LYS A 220 6.35 31.98 -0.51
C LYS A 220 6.71 32.58 -1.87
N ARG A 221 5.79 33.35 -2.47
CA ARG A 221 5.94 33.94 -3.82
C ARG A 221 7.21 34.79 -3.96
N ARG A 222 7.57 35.56 -2.92
CA ARG A 222 8.81 36.36 -2.88
C ARG A 222 10.09 35.54 -2.92
N GLN A 223 10.03 34.30 -2.44
CA GLN A 223 11.18 33.38 -2.40
C GLN A 223 11.33 32.60 -3.71
N ILE A 224 10.28 32.52 -4.53
CA ILE A 224 10.32 31.84 -5.83
C ILE A 224 11.08 32.72 -6.83
N PRO A 225 12.16 32.23 -7.45
CA PRO A 225 12.89 32.96 -8.50
C PRO A 225 11.99 33.25 -9.72
N ASP A 226 12.40 34.22 -10.55
CA ASP A 226 11.71 34.56 -11.80
C ASP A 226 12.01 33.53 -12.91
N VAL A 227 11.60 32.28 -12.67
CA VAL A 227 11.77 31.10 -13.55
C VAL A 227 10.45 30.48 -13.97
N LEU A 228 9.34 30.89 -13.36
CA LEU A 228 7.98 30.51 -13.71
C LEU A 228 7.22 31.71 -14.23
N CYS A 229 6.27 31.49 -15.14
CA CYS A 229 5.31 32.52 -15.49
C CYS A 229 4.51 32.95 -14.26
N GLU A 230 4.05 34.20 -14.21
CA GLU A 230 3.41 34.74 -13.01
C GLU A 230 2.21 33.91 -12.49
N PRO A 231 1.31 33.39 -13.34
CA PRO A 231 0.27 32.46 -12.90
C PRO A 231 0.81 31.21 -12.20
N ASP A 232 1.83 30.57 -12.75
CA ASP A 232 2.42 29.36 -12.15
C ASP A 232 3.27 29.68 -10.92
N ARG A 233 3.90 30.85 -10.87
CA ARG A 233 4.58 31.35 -9.68
C ARG A 233 3.60 31.54 -8.51
N LEU A 234 2.41 32.09 -8.78
CA LEU A 234 1.36 32.24 -7.77
C LEU A 234 0.81 30.87 -7.32
N ARG A 235 0.52 29.97 -8.28
CA ARG A 235 0.07 28.60 -7.98
C ARG A 235 1.08 27.84 -7.13
N ALA A 236 2.35 27.89 -7.51
CA ALA A 236 3.45 27.29 -6.74
C ALA A 236 3.49 27.83 -5.30
N ALA A 237 3.42 29.15 -5.14
CA ALA A 237 3.43 29.79 -3.82
C ALA A 237 2.23 29.38 -2.95
N ALA A 238 1.04 29.30 -3.55
CA ALA A 238 -0.17 28.85 -2.88
C ALA A 238 -0.08 27.37 -2.47
N SER A 239 0.37 26.49 -3.36
CA SER A 239 0.60 25.07 -3.04
C SER A 239 1.62 24.90 -1.90
N LEU A 240 2.73 25.65 -1.92
CA LEU A 240 3.72 25.63 -0.83
C LEU A 240 3.12 26.07 0.52
N ALA A 241 2.27 27.09 0.52
CA ALA A 241 1.59 27.55 1.73
C ALA A 241 0.58 26.49 2.25
N VAL A 242 -0.12 25.82 1.33
CA VAL A 242 -1.01 24.69 1.66
C VAL A 242 -0.22 23.53 2.29
N PHE A 243 0.88 23.08 1.68
CA PHE A 243 1.67 21.98 2.23
C PHE A 243 2.22 22.29 3.63
N ASP A 244 2.70 23.52 3.85
CA ASP A 244 3.14 23.94 5.18
C ASP A 244 1.99 23.94 6.20
N LYS A 245 0.79 24.34 5.77
CA LYS A 245 -0.39 24.32 6.64
C LYS A 245 -0.83 22.91 7.00
N ILE A 246 -0.79 21.98 6.05
CA ILE A 246 -1.06 20.56 6.28
C ILE A 246 -0.07 20.03 7.32
N ARG A 247 1.22 20.33 7.16
CA ARG A 247 2.27 19.93 8.11
C ARG A 247 2.07 20.53 9.50
N GLU A 248 1.65 21.80 9.59
CA GLU A 248 1.30 22.45 10.87
C GLU A 248 0.16 21.71 11.59
N TYR A 249 -0.81 21.19 10.84
CA TYR A 249 -1.91 20.37 11.36
C TYR A 249 -1.53 18.90 11.55
N GLY A 250 -0.27 18.52 11.33
CA GLY A 250 0.22 17.15 11.46
C GLY A 250 -0.29 16.20 10.38
N GLY A 251 -0.90 16.71 9.31
CA GLY A 251 -1.39 15.89 8.20
C GLY A 251 -0.27 15.39 7.29
N LEU A 252 -0.63 14.41 6.47
CA LEU A 252 0.14 13.92 5.33
C LEU A 252 -0.35 14.66 4.07
N SER A 253 0.54 15.35 3.38
CA SER A 253 0.24 16.09 2.16
C SER A 253 0.53 15.28 0.90
N VAL A 254 -0.45 15.20 0.00
CA VAL A 254 -0.32 14.49 -1.28
C VAL A 254 -0.53 15.45 -2.43
N LEU A 255 0.42 15.51 -3.37
CA LEU A 255 0.23 16.20 -4.65
C LEU A 255 -0.53 15.27 -5.60
N CYS A 256 -1.73 15.67 -5.98
CA CYS A 256 -2.64 14.82 -6.74
C CYS A 256 -2.49 14.98 -8.24
N HIS A 257 -2.53 13.82 -8.89
CA HIS A 257 -2.73 13.55 -10.30
C HIS A 257 -2.30 14.70 -11.27
N PRO A 258 -1.02 15.13 -11.27
CA PRO A 258 -0.55 16.27 -12.06
C PRO A 258 -0.62 16.07 -13.59
N PHE A 259 -0.92 14.86 -14.05
CA PHE A 259 -1.12 14.52 -15.47
C PHE A 259 -2.59 14.39 -15.88
N TRP A 260 -3.50 14.96 -15.09
CA TRP A 260 -4.92 14.97 -15.45
C TRP A 260 -5.14 15.75 -16.75
N GLU A 261 -5.59 15.02 -17.77
CA GLU A 261 -5.92 15.60 -19.08
C GLU A 261 -7.34 16.18 -19.06
N THR A 262 -7.46 17.46 -19.41
CA THR A 262 -8.71 18.18 -19.60
C THR A 262 -8.87 18.57 -21.07
N ASP A 263 -10.02 19.14 -21.44
CA ASP A 263 -10.25 19.68 -22.79
C ASP A 263 -9.24 20.78 -23.20
N GLU A 264 -8.59 21.44 -22.23
CA GLU A 264 -7.61 22.52 -22.45
C GLU A 264 -6.15 22.06 -22.31
N GLY A 265 -5.91 20.74 -22.17
CA GLY A 265 -4.60 20.17 -21.85
C GLY A 265 -4.50 19.75 -20.39
N TYR A 266 -3.29 19.70 -19.82
CA TYR A 266 -3.13 19.37 -18.40
C TYR A 266 -3.70 20.47 -17.51
N ASP A 267 -4.38 20.11 -16.43
CA ASP A 267 -4.96 21.09 -15.51
C ASP A 267 -3.90 22.02 -14.88
N ILE A 268 -2.75 21.46 -14.52
CA ILE A 268 -1.56 22.24 -14.16
C ILE A 268 -0.46 22.11 -15.22
N SER A 269 0.34 23.16 -15.38
CA SER A 269 1.41 23.16 -16.37
C SER A 269 2.52 22.15 -16.00
N ARG A 270 3.24 21.69 -17.03
CA ARG A 270 4.41 20.83 -16.84
C ARG A 270 5.53 21.53 -16.06
N ASP A 271 5.72 22.82 -16.29
CA ASP A 271 6.69 23.65 -15.57
C ASP A 271 6.34 23.72 -14.08
N LEU A 272 5.06 23.95 -13.74
CA LEU A 272 4.61 23.96 -12.34
C LEU A 272 4.80 22.58 -11.69
N THR A 273 4.47 21.50 -12.41
CA THR A 273 4.64 20.12 -11.92
C THR A 273 6.10 19.82 -11.59
N GLU A 274 7.02 20.09 -12.53
CA GLU A 274 8.45 19.88 -12.35
C GLU A 274 9.00 20.74 -11.21
N TRP A 275 8.57 22.00 -11.14
CA TRP A 275 8.98 22.91 -10.07
C TRP A 275 8.54 22.41 -8.69
N LEU A 276 7.28 21.99 -8.52
CA LEU A 276 6.79 21.45 -7.25
C LEU A 276 7.55 20.18 -6.84
N LEU A 277 7.86 19.31 -7.81
CA LEU A 277 8.66 18.11 -7.59
C LEU A 277 10.10 18.43 -7.17
N ASP A 278 10.73 19.45 -7.74
CA ASP A 278 12.10 19.85 -7.36
C ASP A 278 12.16 20.47 -5.96
N HIS A 279 11.09 21.13 -5.53
CA HIS A 279 11.04 21.77 -4.20
C HIS A 279 10.57 20.82 -3.10
N ARG A 280 9.94 19.68 -3.44
CA ARG A 280 9.57 18.57 -2.53
C ARG A 280 8.93 19.02 -1.22
N ALA A 281 7.99 19.95 -1.30
CA ALA A 281 7.31 20.48 -0.12
C ALA A 281 6.12 19.61 0.34
N PHE A 282 5.68 18.65 -0.49
CA PHE A 282 4.66 17.66 -0.17
C PHE A 282 5.30 16.35 0.35
N ASP A 283 4.50 15.50 0.99
CA ASP A 283 4.99 14.24 1.57
C ASP A 283 4.93 13.06 0.60
N ALA A 284 3.94 13.02 -0.30
CA ALA A 284 3.85 12.02 -1.36
C ALA A 284 3.26 12.55 -2.67
N LEU A 285 3.64 11.92 -3.78
CA LEU A 285 3.03 12.11 -5.09
C LEU A 285 1.98 11.01 -5.31
N GLU A 286 0.77 11.37 -5.73
CA GLU A 286 -0.16 10.40 -6.32
C GLU A 286 0.40 9.96 -7.67
N VAL A 287 1.12 8.83 -7.71
CA VAL A 287 1.79 8.32 -8.92
C VAL A 287 0.82 7.54 -9.82
N ILE A 288 -0.27 7.05 -9.23
CA ILE A 288 -1.42 6.48 -9.91
C ILE A 288 -2.66 7.17 -9.36
N GLY A 289 -3.44 7.82 -10.22
CA GLY A 289 -4.70 8.46 -9.85
C GLY A 289 -5.92 7.77 -10.44
N GLY A 290 -7.09 8.26 -10.03
CA GLY A 290 -8.39 7.78 -10.44
C GLY A 290 -8.78 8.14 -11.87
N TYR A 291 -8.38 7.29 -12.82
CA TYR A 291 -8.71 7.51 -14.24
C TYR A 291 -9.49 6.35 -14.83
N TRP A 292 -10.46 6.67 -15.66
CA TRP A 292 -11.20 5.67 -16.40
C TRP A 292 -10.31 4.97 -17.42
N ARG A 293 -10.72 3.79 -17.88
CA ARG A 293 -9.96 3.02 -18.89
C ARG A 293 -9.65 3.80 -20.18
N HIS A 294 -10.53 4.72 -20.57
CA HIS A 294 -10.32 5.55 -21.75
C HIS A 294 -9.37 6.72 -21.51
N GLU A 295 -9.10 7.06 -20.25
CA GLU A 295 -8.16 8.10 -19.78
C GLU A 295 -6.79 7.51 -19.41
N TYR A 296 -6.48 6.29 -19.86
CA TYR A 296 -5.26 5.56 -19.50
C TYR A 296 -3.95 6.36 -19.69
N ARG A 297 -3.97 7.37 -20.56
CA ARG A 297 -2.82 8.23 -20.86
C ARG A 297 -2.36 9.01 -19.63
N SER A 298 -3.25 9.47 -18.76
CA SER A 298 -2.86 10.23 -17.56
C SER A 298 -2.00 9.38 -16.62
N ASN A 299 -2.44 8.17 -16.26
CA ASN A 299 -1.62 7.24 -15.47
C ASN A 299 -0.36 6.76 -16.20
N HIS A 300 -0.43 6.54 -17.52
CA HIS A 300 0.71 6.08 -18.30
C HIS A 300 1.83 7.14 -18.37
N PHE A 301 1.49 8.39 -18.67
CA PHE A 301 2.46 9.48 -18.73
C PHE A 301 3.01 9.83 -17.35
N GLN A 302 2.16 9.81 -16.32
CA GLN A 302 2.57 10.06 -14.95
C GLN A 302 3.63 9.08 -14.46
N THR A 303 3.41 7.77 -14.67
CA THR A 303 4.35 6.73 -14.24
C THR A 303 5.66 6.78 -15.05
N ALA A 304 5.58 7.00 -16.36
CA ALA A 304 6.77 7.18 -17.20
C ALA A 304 7.59 8.40 -16.76
N PHE A 305 6.92 9.53 -16.52
CA PHE A 305 7.56 10.74 -16.05
C PHE A 305 8.15 10.58 -14.65
N TYR A 306 7.44 9.96 -13.71
CA TYR A 306 7.95 9.70 -12.36
C TYR A 306 9.29 8.95 -12.39
N HIS A 307 9.39 7.88 -13.17
CA HIS A 307 10.63 7.12 -13.30
C HIS A 307 11.75 7.94 -13.94
N GLN A 308 11.45 8.69 -15.00
CA GLN A 308 12.40 9.60 -15.63
C GLN A 308 12.88 10.66 -14.63
N TYR A 309 11.97 11.31 -13.90
CA TYR A 309 12.26 12.33 -12.92
C TYR A 309 13.18 11.79 -11.82
N CYS A 310 12.86 10.64 -11.22
CA CYS A 310 13.67 10.04 -10.15
C CYS A 310 15.11 9.72 -10.59
N LEU A 311 15.30 9.32 -11.85
CA LEU A 311 16.64 9.10 -12.42
C LEU A 311 17.46 10.39 -12.51
N HIS A 312 16.82 11.50 -12.91
CA HIS A 312 17.49 12.81 -13.02
C HIS A 312 17.75 13.45 -11.65
N ALA A 313 16.78 13.36 -10.74
CA ALA A 313 16.87 13.91 -9.38
C ALA A 313 17.81 13.11 -8.46
N GLY A 314 18.26 11.91 -8.88
CA GLY A 314 19.16 11.07 -8.09
C GLY A 314 18.51 10.42 -6.86
N GLY A 315 17.18 10.32 -6.82
CA GLY A 315 16.43 9.75 -5.70
C GLY A 315 14.93 9.66 -5.97
N SER A 316 14.27 8.71 -5.31
CA SER A 316 12.81 8.56 -5.40
C SER A 316 12.07 9.68 -4.70
N VAL A 317 10.86 9.96 -5.18
CA VAL A 317 9.83 10.72 -4.46
C VAL A 317 8.91 9.68 -3.81
N PRO A 318 8.46 9.85 -2.56
CA PRO A 318 7.43 8.98 -2.00
C PRO A 318 6.16 8.98 -2.85
N VAL A 319 5.52 7.82 -2.97
CA VAL A 319 4.38 7.67 -3.88
C VAL A 319 3.19 7.02 -3.20
N LEU A 320 2.01 7.38 -3.69
CA LEU A 320 0.74 6.78 -3.36
C LEU A 320 -0.04 6.49 -4.66
N GLY A 321 -0.99 5.57 -4.59
CA GLY A 321 -1.98 5.32 -5.62
C GLY A 321 -3.36 5.50 -5.03
N GLU A 322 -4.23 6.29 -5.65
CA GLU A 322 -5.53 6.63 -5.06
C GLU A 322 -6.61 6.59 -6.14
N SER A 323 -7.86 6.35 -5.74
CA SER A 323 -8.93 6.04 -6.71
C SER A 323 -9.66 7.24 -7.28
N ASP A 324 -9.57 8.40 -6.64
CA ASP A 324 -10.37 9.60 -6.92
C ASP A 324 -11.84 9.24 -7.18
N SER A 325 -12.36 8.31 -6.37
CA SER A 325 -13.64 7.68 -6.66
C SER A 325 -14.79 8.58 -6.22
N HIS A 326 -15.75 8.76 -7.13
CA HIS A 326 -16.99 9.51 -6.91
C HIS A 326 -18.20 8.58 -6.69
N GLY A 327 -17.96 7.27 -6.58
CA GLY A 327 -19.02 6.28 -6.42
C GLY A 327 -18.47 4.90 -6.06
N THR A 328 -19.12 4.22 -5.13
CA THR A 328 -18.66 2.91 -4.63
C THR A 328 -19.48 1.74 -5.15
N ASP A 329 -20.76 1.97 -5.49
CA ASP A 329 -21.65 0.91 -5.98
C ASP A 329 -21.87 0.96 -7.51
N ALA A 330 -21.69 2.13 -8.12
CA ALA A 330 -21.93 2.35 -9.54
C ALA A 330 -20.64 2.74 -10.26
N GLY A 331 -20.20 1.89 -11.19
CA GLY A 331 -19.31 2.30 -12.27
C GLY A 331 -17.85 2.58 -11.90
N GLY A 332 -17.06 1.57 -11.52
CA GLY A 332 -15.59 1.67 -11.65
C GLY A 332 -14.88 2.52 -10.59
N LEU A 333 -13.65 2.95 -10.89
CA LEU A 333 -12.63 3.63 -10.05
C LEU A 333 -12.39 3.09 -8.63
N HIS A 334 -13.42 3.00 -7.79
CA HIS A 334 -13.36 2.44 -6.45
C HIS A 334 -12.70 1.05 -6.42
N GLY A 335 -11.59 0.95 -5.69
CA GLY A 335 -10.79 -0.27 -5.59
C GLY A 335 -9.95 -0.63 -6.83
N TRP A 336 -9.98 0.17 -7.90
CA TRP A 336 -9.08 -0.01 -9.06
C TRP A 336 -7.68 0.50 -8.75
N TYR A 337 -7.58 1.52 -7.92
CA TYR A 337 -6.34 2.18 -7.56
C TYR A 337 -6.25 2.30 -6.04
N TYR A 338 -5.08 1.99 -5.50
CA TYR A 338 -4.83 2.06 -4.06
C TYR A 338 -3.33 2.06 -3.76
N SER A 339 -2.99 2.39 -2.53
CA SER A 339 -1.64 2.39 -2.01
C SER A 339 -1.37 1.11 -1.23
N VAL A 340 -0.13 0.60 -1.29
CA VAL A 340 0.39 -0.35 -0.29
C VAL A 340 1.50 0.35 0.48
N VAL A 341 1.34 0.48 1.79
CA VAL A 341 2.26 1.17 2.70
C VAL A 341 2.85 0.17 3.67
N PHE A 342 4.18 0.12 3.77
CA PHE A 342 4.89 -0.82 4.64
C PHE A 342 5.16 -0.16 6.01
N ALA A 343 4.15 -0.19 6.87
CA ALA A 343 4.13 0.48 8.17
C ALA A 343 4.48 -0.47 9.33
N ARG A 344 5.03 0.05 10.41
CA ARG A 344 5.35 -0.76 11.61
C ARG A 344 4.13 -1.07 12.47
N ASP A 345 3.04 -0.34 12.26
CA ASP A 345 1.79 -0.48 12.99
C ASP A 345 0.62 0.04 12.14
N PHE A 346 -0.61 -0.21 12.58
CA PHE A 346 -1.86 0.21 11.94
C PHE A 346 -2.29 1.63 12.35
N THR A 347 -1.40 2.43 12.94
CA THR A 347 -1.72 3.80 13.36
C THR A 347 -1.43 4.79 12.24
N PHE A 348 -2.14 5.92 12.21
CA PHE A 348 -1.85 7.00 11.26
C PHE A 348 -0.39 7.48 11.33
N ASP A 349 0.19 7.60 12.53
CA ASP A 349 1.60 7.99 12.67
C ASP A 349 2.57 7.01 12.01
N ALA A 350 2.32 5.70 12.15
CA ALA A 350 3.14 4.68 11.51
C ALA A 350 2.96 4.65 9.99
N ILE A 351 1.73 4.88 9.50
CA ILE A 351 1.41 5.00 8.07
C ILE A 351 2.12 6.23 7.49
N ARG A 352 1.95 7.40 8.12
CA ARG A 352 2.57 8.66 7.70
C ARG A 352 4.09 8.54 7.67
N GLU A 353 4.71 8.00 8.71
CA GLU A 353 6.17 7.81 8.75
C GLU A 353 6.65 6.89 7.61
N ALA A 354 5.94 5.78 7.35
CA ALA A 354 6.28 4.88 6.27
C ALA A 354 6.16 5.56 4.89
N VAL A 355 5.11 6.34 4.65
CA VAL A 355 4.94 7.12 3.43
C VAL A 355 6.06 8.13 3.29
N CYS A 356 6.30 9.00 4.29
CA CYS A 356 7.37 10.00 4.23
C CYS A 356 8.77 9.38 4.03
N ALA A 357 8.99 8.16 4.52
CA ALA A 357 10.23 7.39 4.30
C ALA A 357 10.29 6.70 2.92
N GLY A 358 9.30 6.89 2.06
CA GLY A 358 9.22 6.30 0.72
C GLY A 358 8.92 4.80 0.72
N ARG A 359 8.38 4.25 1.82
CA ARG A 359 8.05 2.82 1.97
C ARG A 359 6.62 2.56 1.53
N SER A 360 6.34 2.85 0.26
CA SER A 360 5.03 2.69 -0.34
C SER A 360 5.11 2.47 -1.86
N VAL A 361 4.02 1.96 -2.42
CA VAL A 361 3.78 1.86 -3.87
C VAL A 361 2.34 2.25 -4.17
N GLY A 362 2.12 2.87 -5.33
CA GLY A 362 0.79 2.98 -5.93
C GLY A 362 0.45 1.72 -6.72
N VAL A 363 -0.80 1.27 -6.68
CA VAL A 363 -1.24 0.01 -7.29
C VAL A 363 -2.40 0.25 -8.23
N THR A 364 -2.39 -0.49 -9.32
CA THR A 364 -3.45 -0.60 -10.32
C THR A 364 -3.98 -2.03 -10.32
N ALA A 365 -5.27 -2.23 -10.05
CA ALA A 365 -5.96 -3.51 -9.92
C ALA A 365 -7.30 -3.52 -10.67
N LEU A 366 -7.27 -3.19 -11.96
CA LEU A 366 -8.48 -3.14 -12.77
C LEU A 366 -9.16 -4.53 -12.87
N PRO A 367 -10.50 -4.60 -12.84
CA PRO A 367 -11.23 -5.85 -13.02
C PRO A 367 -10.83 -6.57 -14.30
N GLY A 368 -10.46 -7.85 -14.17
CA GLY A 368 -10.05 -8.70 -15.30
C GLY A 368 -8.66 -8.40 -15.87
N ASP A 369 -7.86 -7.55 -15.22
CA ASP A 369 -6.46 -7.27 -15.59
C ASP A 369 -5.49 -7.76 -14.50
N ILE A 370 -4.21 -7.71 -14.80
CA ILE A 370 -3.11 -8.02 -13.88
C ILE A 370 -2.90 -6.83 -12.94
N VAL A 371 -2.71 -7.12 -11.65
CA VAL A 371 -2.34 -6.13 -10.64
C VAL A 371 -0.92 -5.63 -10.89
N ARG A 372 -0.72 -4.31 -10.91
CA ARG A 372 0.58 -3.68 -11.15
C ARG A 372 0.89 -2.67 -10.05
N ALA A 373 2.08 -2.73 -9.49
CA ALA A 373 2.58 -1.76 -8.52
C ALA A 373 3.61 -0.81 -9.15
N TYR A 374 3.64 0.43 -8.69
CA TYR A 374 4.46 1.53 -9.19
C TYR A 374 5.15 2.25 -8.04
N GLY A 375 6.46 2.48 -8.19
CA GLY A 375 7.30 3.05 -7.14
C GLY A 375 8.74 2.51 -7.21
N PRO A 376 9.51 2.60 -6.10
CA PRO A 376 10.84 2.03 -6.04
C PRO A 376 10.82 0.50 -6.26
N MET A 377 11.75 -0.01 -7.08
CA MET A 377 11.80 -1.42 -7.51
C MET A 377 11.72 -2.41 -6.34
N ARG A 378 12.40 -2.12 -5.23
CA ARG A 378 12.38 -2.95 -4.01
C ARG A 378 10.95 -3.24 -3.54
N TYR A 379 10.13 -2.19 -3.42
CA TYR A 379 8.76 -2.31 -2.95
C TYR A 379 7.82 -2.86 -4.03
N VAL A 380 8.07 -2.56 -5.31
CA VAL A 380 7.32 -3.14 -6.43
C VAL A 380 7.45 -4.67 -6.46
N GLN A 381 8.66 -5.21 -6.29
CA GLN A 381 8.88 -6.65 -6.22
C GLN A 381 8.14 -7.29 -5.05
N TYR A 382 8.17 -6.66 -3.88
CA TYR A 382 7.50 -7.19 -2.71
C TYR A 382 5.97 -7.11 -2.84
N ALA A 383 5.43 -5.99 -3.33
CA ALA A 383 4.01 -5.82 -3.58
C ALA A 383 3.46 -6.84 -4.60
N ALA A 384 4.25 -7.22 -5.63
CA ALA A 384 3.86 -8.27 -6.57
C ALA A 384 3.73 -9.65 -5.89
N PHE A 385 4.69 -10.01 -5.02
CA PHE A 385 4.59 -11.22 -4.20
C PHE A 385 3.36 -11.18 -3.30
N LEU A 386 3.12 -10.05 -2.63
CA LEU A 386 1.98 -9.88 -1.73
C LEU A 386 0.64 -10.00 -2.46
N ALA A 387 0.50 -9.39 -3.64
CA ALA A 387 -0.70 -9.47 -4.46
C ALA A 387 -1.07 -10.91 -4.82
N GLU A 388 -0.08 -11.78 -5.06
CA GLU A 388 -0.32 -13.17 -5.39
C GLU A 388 -0.50 -14.08 -4.15
N GLN A 389 0.32 -13.88 -3.12
CA GLN A 389 0.48 -14.86 -2.03
C GLN A 389 -0.22 -14.46 -0.72
N VAL A 390 -0.56 -13.18 -0.56
CA VAL A 390 -1.01 -12.61 0.72
C VAL A 390 -2.35 -11.89 0.61
N PHE A 391 -2.48 -10.97 -0.34
CA PHE A 391 -3.69 -10.14 -0.44
C PHE A 391 -5.00 -10.91 -0.69
N PRO A 392 -5.05 -12.08 -1.36
CA PRO A 392 -6.30 -12.83 -1.48
C PRO A 392 -6.92 -13.24 -0.13
N GLY A 393 -6.10 -13.62 0.86
CA GLY A 393 -6.56 -13.98 2.20
C GLY A 393 -6.91 -12.74 3.04
N HIS A 394 -6.08 -11.72 2.98
CA HIS A 394 -6.34 -10.41 3.56
C HIS A 394 -7.67 -9.81 3.08
N ASP A 395 -7.87 -9.73 1.77
CA ASP A 395 -9.06 -9.11 1.16
C ASP A 395 -10.33 -9.90 1.49
N ALA A 396 -10.22 -11.21 1.78
CA ALA A 396 -11.36 -11.98 2.26
C ALA A 396 -11.83 -11.54 3.65
N ILE A 397 -10.89 -11.30 4.58
CA ILE A 397 -11.18 -10.77 5.92
C ILE A 397 -11.84 -9.39 5.79
N CYS A 398 -11.23 -8.51 4.99
CA CYS A 398 -11.70 -7.15 4.80
C CYS A 398 -13.08 -7.10 4.15
N ARG A 399 -13.35 -7.94 3.13
CA ARG A 399 -14.68 -8.08 2.52
C ARG A 399 -15.74 -8.43 3.56
N THR A 400 -15.49 -9.42 4.41
CA THR A 400 -16.42 -9.81 5.46
C THR A 400 -16.69 -8.67 6.45
N GLN A 401 -15.65 -7.98 6.90
CA GLN A 401 -15.81 -6.84 7.80
C GLN A 401 -16.56 -5.68 7.13
N GLY A 402 -16.24 -5.34 5.88
CA GLY A 402 -16.95 -4.32 5.12
C GLY A 402 -18.41 -4.67 4.86
N ASP A 403 -18.74 -5.95 4.64
CA ASP A 403 -20.13 -6.42 4.55
C ASP A 403 -20.89 -6.26 5.88
N TRP A 404 -20.25 -6.49 7.03
CA TRP A 404 -20.84 -6.22 8.34
C TRP A 404 -21.04 -4.73 8.57
N MET A 405 -20.06 -3.89 8.22
CA MET A 405 -20.20 -2.43 8.28
C MET A 405 -21.38 -1.94 7.42
N ARG A 406 -21.50 -2.43 6.18
CA ARG A 406 -22.61 -2.09 5.29
C ARG A 406 -23.96 -2.53 5.86
N GLN A 407 -24.05 -3.72 6.42
CA GLN A 407 -25.29 -4.22 7.02
C GLN A 407 -25.66 -3.45 8.29
N TYR A 408 -24.67 -3.06 9.10
CA TYR A 408 -24.87 -2.22 10.28
C TYR A 408 -25.48 -0.86 9.90
N LEU A 409 -24.96 -0.22 8.84
CA LEU A 409 -25.53 1.01 8.26
C LEU A 409 -26.99 0.83 7.81
N MET A 410 -27.37 -0.38 7.38
CA MET A 410 -28.73 -0.74 6.97
C MET A 410 -29.64 -1.14 8.14
N GLY A 411 -29.18 -1.02 9.39
CA GLY A 411 -29.97 -1.25 10.60
C GLY A 411 -29.78 -2.61 11.27
N ALA A 412 -28.87 -3.46 10.78
CA ALA A 412 -28.55 -4.75 11.39
C ALA A 412 -27.55 -4.57 12.55
N ALA A 413 -28.03 -4.10 13.70
CA ALA A 413 -27.21 -3.71 14.85
C ALA A 413 -26.28 -4.83 15.36
N GLU A 414 -26.70 -6.09 15.25
CA GLU A 414 -25.92 -7.27 15.67
C GLU A 414 -24.59 -7.42 14.90
N ARG A 415 -24.48 -6.83 13.70
CA ARG A 415 -23.24 -6.88 12.91
C ARG A 415 -22.07 -6.12 13.52
N LEU A 416 -22.35 -5.15 14.40
CA LEU A 416 -21.30 -4.49 15.16
C LEU A 416 -20.65 -5.46 16.17
N GLU A 417 -21.40 -6.42 16.71
CA GLU A 417 -20.84 -7.45 17.61
C GLU A 417 -19.90 -8.39 16.85
N ASN A 418 -20.27 -8.80 15.63
CA ASN A 418 -19.38 -9.57 14.75
C ASN A 418 -18.08 -8.81 14.46
N LEU A 419 -18.20 -7.53 14.07
CA LEU A 419 -17.06 -6.68 13.73
C LEU A 419 -16.12 -6.51 14.93
N ASN A 420 -16.67 -6.24 16.11
CA ASN A 420 -15.91 -6.03 17.34
C ASN A 420 -15.42 -7.34 18.00
N GLY A 421 -15.94 -8.49 17.57
CA GLY A 421 -15.47 -9.81 17.98
C GLY A 421 -14.13 -10.21 17.36
N GLU A 422 -13.71 -9.53 16.28
CA GLU A 422 -12.46 -9.80 15.57
C GLU A 422 -11.60 -8.53 15.41
N PRO A 423 -11.16 -7.89 16.51
CA PRO A 423 -10.56 -6.56 16.47
C PRO A 423 -9.27 -6.49 15.64
N ASP A 424 -8.39 -7.49 15.81
CA ASP A 424 -7.07 -7.52 15.14
C ASP A 424 -6.99 -8.59 14.05
N ALA A 425 -8.07 -8.80 13.28
CA ALA A 425 -8.14 -9.90 12.33
C ALA A 425 -7.05 -9.84 11.25
N VAL A 426 -6.80 -8.66 10.67
CA VAL A 426 -5.77 -8.47 9.64
C VAL A 426 -4.38 -8.49 10.26
N ARG A 427 -4.18 -7.86 11.42
CA ARG A 427 -2.90 -7.95 12.15
C ARG A 427 -2.52 -9.40 12.42
N ARG A 428 -3.42 -10.21 13.01
CA ARG A 428 -3.17 -11.63 13.27
C ARG A 428 -2.89 -12.42 11.99
N TYR A 429 -3.55 -12.07 10.89
CA TYR A 429 -3.29 -12.67 9.59
C TYR A 429 -1.86 -12.39 9.11
N TYR A 430 -1.39 -11.15 9.24
CA TYR A 430 -0.01 -10.79 8.89
C TYR A 430 1.04 -11.40 9.83
N ASP A 431 0.80 -11.40 11.14
CA ASP A 431 1.71 -12.04 12.12
C ASP A 431 1.90 -13.54 11.80
N ALA A 432 0.85 -14.20 11.31
CA ALA A 432 0.88 -15.60 10.89
C ALA A 432 1.74 -15.86 9.64
N LEU A 433 2.08 -14.85 8.84
CA LEU A 433 2.93 -15.00 7.65
C LEU A 433 4.39 -15.27 8.01
N ALA A 434 4.86 -14.72 9.14
CA ALA A 434 6.22 -14.88 9.64
C ALA A 434 6.37 -16.06 10.62
N ALA A 435 5.25 -16.65 11.08
CA ALA A 435 5.26 -17.73 12.06
C ALA A 435 5.70 -19.07 11.45
N GLU A 436 6.70 -19.70 12.08
CA GLU A 436 7.04 -21.11 11.90
C GLU A 436 5.95 -21.96 12.58
N ARG A 437 4.85 -22.24 11.89
CA ARG A 437 3.75 -23.02 12.50
C ARG A 437 4.06 -24.51 12.49
N ASP A 438 4.12 -25.09 13.69
CA ASP A 438 4.22 -26.53 13.93
C ASP A 438 2.87 -27.25 13.99
N THR A 439 1.78 -26.53 14.27
CA THR A 439 0.49 -27.14 14.61
C THR A 439 -0.46 -27.24 13.42
N ASP A 440 -1.24 -28.31 13.43
CA ASP A 440 -2.31 -28.56 12.48
C ASP A 440 -3.55 -27.73 12.83
N PRO A 441 -3.98 -26.76 12.00
CA PRO A 441 -5.20 -25.99 12.27
C PRO A 441 -6.45 -26.89 12.30
N TRP A 442 -6.38 -28.10 11.74
CA TRP A 442 -7.45 -29.09 11.74
C TRP A 442 -7.40 -30.07 12.91
N ASN A 443 -6.32 -30.08 13.70
CA ASN A 443 -6.29 -30.69 15.03
C ASN A 443 -6.44 -29.60 16.09
N GLY A 444 -7.55 -28.88 16.03
CA GLY A 444 -8.08 -28.16 17.18
C GLY A 444 -8.55 -29.14 18.24
N LYS A 445 -7.60 -29.68 19.01
CA LYS A 445 -7.82 -29.92 20.43
C LYS A 445 -7.00 -28.87 21.16
N ASP A 446 -7.64 -27.73 21.37
CA ASP A 446 -7.33 -26.92 22.53
C ASP A 446 -7.72 -27.78 23.74
N ASP A 447 -6.72 -28.27 24.48
CA ASP A 447 -6.91 -28.81 25.83
C ASP A 447 -7.02 -27.65 26.84
#